data_AF-A0A9P9WQU6-F1
#
_entry.id   AF-A0A9P9WQU6-F1
#
_cell.length_a   1.000
_cell.length_b   1.000
_cell.length_c   1.000
_cell.angle_alpha   90.00
_cell.angle_beta   90.00
_cell.angle_gamma   90.00
#
_symmetry.space_group_name_H-M   'P 1'
#
loop_
_entity.id
_entity.type
_entity.pdbx_description
1 polymer ?
#
loop_
_entity_poly.entity_id
_entity_poly.type
_entity_poly.pdbx_seq_one_letter_code
_entity_poly.pdbx_strand_id
1 'polypeptide(L)'
;MPDYRLRPEAEFADLIEDMRDFWTWVGTSLPQLPGVEVDVNNLAIVGESAGGTLTAQTALLGMINPIRVILMQYPALDIESHLKWLESLPEDQKVSEAVLDQHLAGSIPGHIFTRVPNGWRMNLAFSMMHNGRFADMAKQPYLDPMKSLESAPKMPPVFLFHGRQDTLVKVEGSETWAKKLRELQPDVPLHFVIRDGEHSLDEDDRLTTPWLQEPIEFVERFWPHRDGDI
;
A
#
# COMPACT_ATOMS: atom_id res chain seq x y z
N MET A 1 5.32 12.18 -3.18
CA MET A 1 4.62 10.95 -3.61
C MET A 1 5.21 10.54 -4.94
N PRO A 2 5.63 9.28 -5.11
CA PRO A 2 6.10 8.78 -6.41
C PRO A 2 4.95 8.82 -7.42
N ASP A 3 5.15 9.53 -8.53
CA ASP A 3 4.25 9.50 -9.69
C ASP A 3 4.57 8.22 -10.51
N TYR A 4 4.27 7.05 -9.94
CA TYR A 4 4.49 5.75 -10.58
C TYR A 4 3.52 5.52 -11.75
N ARG A 5 3.90 4.64 -12.69
CA ARG A 5 3.06 4.27 -13.82
C ARG A 5 1.76 3.60 -13.38
N LEU A 6 0.67 3.99 -14.01
CA LEU A 6 -0.69 3.53 -13.73
C LEU A 6 -1.11 2.45 -14.73
N ARG A 7 -1.81 1.45 -14.21
CA ARG A 7 -2.50 0.43 -15.02
C ARG A 7 -3.71 1.02 -15.76
N PRO A 8 -4.08 0.51 -16.96
CA PRO A 8 -3.55 -0.69 -17.63
C PRO A 8 -2.38 -0.46 -18.58
N GLU A 9 -1.90 0.76 -18.78
CA GLU A 9 -0.81 1.04 -19.73
C GLU A 9 0.56 0.52 -19.26
N ALA A 10 0.69 0.23 -17.97
CA ALA A 10 1.82 -0.45 -17.36
C ALA A 10 1.35 -1.69 -16.59
N GLU A 11 2.24 -2.62 -16.33
CA GLU A 11 1.94 -3.78 -15.48
C GLU A 11 2.12 -3.47 -13.99
N PHE A 12 1.58 -4.32 -13.12
CA PHE A 12 1.76 -4.11 -11.67
C PHE A 12 3.23 -4.24 -11.25
N ALA A 13 4.02 -5.07 -11.93
CA ALA A 13 5.46 -5.14 -11.73
C ALA A 13 6.17 -3.82 -12.08
N ASP A 14 5.77 -3.13 -13.15
CA ASP A 14 6.33 -1.84 -13.54
C ASP A 14 6.17 -0.80 -12.43
N LEU A 15 5.00 -0.79 -11.79
CA LEU A 15 4.72 0.07 -10.64
C LEU A 15 5.70 -0.21 -9.48
N ILE A 16 5.97 -1.49 -9.17
CA ILE A 16 6.93 -1.84 -8.12
C ILE A 16 8.36 -1.44 -8.49
N GLU A 17 8.77 -1.53 -9.76
CA GLU A 17 10.07 -1.00 -10.19
C GLU A 17 10.13 0.53 -10.06
N ASP A 18 9.06 1.26 -10.43
CA ASP A 18 9.01 2.72 -10.25
C ASP A 18 9.15 3.11 -8.77
N MET A 19 8.58 2.31 -7.86
CA MET A 19 8.77 2.51 -6.41
C MET A 19 10.22 2.27 -5.97
N ARG A 20 10.91 1.28 -6.54
CA ARG A 20 12.35 1.05 -6.26
C ARG A 20 13.22 2.19 -6.79
N ASP A 21 12.93 2.68 -7.98
CA ASP A 21 13.63 3.83 -8.56
C ASP A 21 13.41 5.08 -7.72
N PHE A 22 12.17 5.32 -7.27
CA PHE A 22 11.85 6.41 -6.35
C PHE A 22 12.67 6.33 -5.05
N TRP A 23 12.69 5.17 -4.39
CA TRP A 23 13.42 5.02 -3.13
C TRP A 23 14.93 5.08 -3.30
N THR A 24 15.46 4.60 -4.43
CA THR A 24 16.86 4.80 -4.81
C THR A 24 17.17 6.28 -4.96
N TRP A 25 16.30 7.04 -5.64
CA TRP A 25 16.45 8.48 -5.79
C TRP A 25 16.36 9.23 -4.45
N VAL A 26 15.44 8.84 -3.57
CA VAL A 26 15.31 9.40 -2.21
C VAL A 26 16.59 9.19 -1.40
N GLY A 27 17.18 8.00 -1.45
CA GLY A 27 18.40 7.70 -0.69
C GLY A 27 19.68 8.36 -1.25
N THR A 28 19.72 8.65 -2.55
CA THR A 28 20.97 9.04 -3.23
C THR A 28 20.98 10.48 -3.74
N SER A 29 19.89 10.92 -4.36
CA SER A 29 19.82 12.14 -5.16
C SER A 29 19.09 13.26 -4.44
N LEU A 30 18.00 12.94 -3.73
CA LEU A 30 17.25 13.92 -2.94
C LEU A 30 18.13 14.69 -1.94
N PRO A 31 19.06 14.07 -1.19
CA PRO A 31 19.91 14.79 -0.24
C PRO A 31 20.94 15.72 -0.91
N GLN A 32 21.15 15.57 -2.22
CA GLN A 32 22.08 16.40 -3.00
C GLN A 32 21.39 17.63 -3.62
N LEU A 33 20.06 17.74 -3.52
CA LEU A 33 19.34 18.86 -4.10
C LEU A 33 19.59 20.15 -3.31
N PRO A 34 19.91 21.27 -3.98
CA PRO A 34 20.10 22.55 -3.30
C PRO A 34 18.86 22.98 -2.52
N GLY A 35 19.03 23.32 -1.24
CA GLY A 35 17.95 23.79 -0.38
C GLY A 35 17.04 22.70 0.19
N VAL A 36 17.39 21.42 0.00
CA VAL A 36 16.71 20.29 0.62
C VAL A 36 17.52 19.82 1.83
N GLU A 37 16.93 19.91 3.02
CA GLU A 37 17.40 19.23 4.22
C GLU A 37 16.52 18.01 4.46
N VAL A 38 17.11 16.82 4.33
CA VAL A 38 16.40 15.55 4.52
C VAL A 38 17.28 14.60 5.32
N ASP A 39 16.68 13.95 6.32
CA ASP A 39 17.31 12.86 7.05
C ASP A 39 16.75 11.53 6.53
N VAL A 40 17.46 10.94 5.57
CA VAL A 40 17.10 9.63 4.99
C VAL A 40 17.28 8.47 5.97
N ASN A 41 17.84 8.70 7.17
CA ASN A 41 17.95 7.71 8.23
C ASN A 41 16.83 7.83 9.29
N ASN A 42 15.90 8.76 9.09
CA ASN A 42 14.80 9.05 10.00
C ASN A 42 13.47 9.15 9.23
N LEU A 43 13.10 8.04 8.58
CA LEU A 43 11.94 7.98 7.69
C LEU A 43 10.71 7.36 8.36
N ALA A 44 9.58 8.05 8.28
CA ALA A 44 8.25 7.46 8.43
C ALA A 44 7.59 7.36 7.04
N ILE A 45 6.96 6.23 6.74
CA ILE A 45 6.29 5.99 5.45
C ILE A 45 4.82 5.75 5.71
N VAL A 46 3.96 6.50 5.03
CA VAL A 46 2.51 6.46 5.20
C VAL A 46 1.86 6.20 3.85
N GLY A 47 0.86 5.31 3.85
CA GLY A 47 -0.01 5.14 2.69
C GLY A 47 -1.39 4.63 3.06
N GLU A 48 -2.37 5.05 2.28
CA GLU A 48 -3.78 4.67 2.40
C GLU A 48 -4.18 3.73 1.27
N SER A 49 -5.04 2.75 1.55
CA SER A 49 -5.59 1.81 0.55
C SER A 49 -4.47 1.17 -0.31
N ALA A 50 -4.51 1.35 -1.63
CA ALA A 50 -3.45 0.93 -2.55
C ALA A 50 -2.07 1.53 -2.18
N GLY A 51 -2.01 2.77 -1.70
CA GLY A 51 -0.79 3.37 -1.16
C GLY A 51 -0.31 2.66 0.11
N GLY A 52 -1.23 2.17 0.96
CA GLY A 52 -0.90 1.35 2.13
C GLY A 52 -0.26 0.02 1.74
N THR A 53 -0.74 -0.60 0.66
CA THR A 53 -0.11 -1.77 0.04
C THR A 53 1.32 -1.48 -0.43
N LEU A 54 1.56 -0.32 -1.06
CA LEU A 54 2.90 0.10 -1.49
C LEU A 54 3.83 0.45 -0.32
N THR A 55 3.28 1.02 0.75
CA THR A 55 4.00 1.22 2.02
C THR A 55 4.46 -0.11 2.59
N ALA A 56 3.59 -1.12 2.61
CA ALA A 56 3.96 -2.47 3.01
C ALA A 56 5.09 -3.03 2.13
N GLN A 57 4.91 -2.99 0.81
CA GLN A 57 5.88 -3.54 -0.15
C GLN A 57 7.23 -2.83 -0.12
N THR A 58 7.26 -1.53 0.17
CA THR A 58 8.51 -0.78 0.36
C THR A 58 9.39 -1.42 1.42
N ALA A 59 8.81 -1.74 2.58
CA ALA A 59 9.52 -2.38 3.68
C ALA A 59 9.79 -3.87 3.40
N LEU A 60 8.79 -4.59 2.92
CA LEU A 60 8.86 -6.03 2.65
C LEU A 60 9.93 -6.39 1.60
N LEU A 61 10.09 -5.54 0.59
CA LEU A 61 11.08 -5.72 -0.48
C LEU A 61 12.40 -4.99 -0.22
N GLY A 62 12.55 -4.36 0.95
CA GLY A 62 13.79 -3.71 1.37
C GLY A 62 14.22 -2.56 0.44
N MET A 63 13.27 -1.78 -0.08
CA MET A 63 13.57 -0.74 -1.08
C MET A 63 14.36 0.45 -0.50
N ILE A 64 14.22 0.70 0.80
CA ILE A 64 15.01 1.69 1.55
C ILE A 64 15.17 1.25 3.00
N ASN A 65 16.27 1.66 3.64
CA ASN A 65 16.59 1.37 5.03
C ASN A 65 17.56 2.47 5.56
N PRO A 66 17.43 2.95 6.81
CA PRO A 66 16.43 2.58 7.82
C PRO A 66 15.06 3.21 7.62
N ILE A 67 14.01 2.44 7.93
CA ILE A 67 12.64 2.92 8.10
C ILE A 67 12.34 2.89 9.60
N ARG A 68 11.90 4.01 10.16
CA ARG A 68 11.61 4.12 11.60
C ARG A 68 10.23 3.61 11.95
N VAL A 69 9.25 3.84 11.08
CA VAL A 69 7.88 3.34 11.25
C VAL A 69 7.15 3.36 9.91
N ILE A 70 6.27 2.39 9.69
CA ILE A 70 5.32 2.40 8.58
C ILE A 70 3.89 2.50 9.10
N LEU A 71 3.08 3.32 8.43
CA LEU A 71 1.67 3.53 8.72
C LEU A 71 0.86 3.07 7.51
N MET A 72 0.04 2.04 7.71
CA MET A 72 -0.78 1.43 6.66
C MET A 72 -2.25 1.60 7.01
N GLN A 73 -2.96 2.36 6.20
CA GLN A 73 -4.38 2.63 6.39
C GLN A 73 -5.17 1.75 5.41
N TYR A 74 -5.98 0.83 5.95
CA TYR A 74 -6.85 -0.10 5.21
C TYR A 74 -6.25 -0.68 3.91
N PRO A 75 -5.04 -1.27 3.96
CA PRO A 75 -4.35 -1.80 2.79
C PRO A 75 -4.93 -3.14 2.33
N ALA A 76 -4.75 -3.45 1.04
CA ALA A 76 -4.84 -4.82 0.54
C ALA A 76 -3.51 -5.55 0.80
N LEU A 77 -3.49 -6.44 1.81
CA LEU A 77 -2.28 -7.19 2.23
C LEU A 77 -2.28 -8.67 1.82
N ASP A 78 -3.38 -9.17 1.27
CA ASP A 78 -3.52 -10.48 0.63
C ASP A 78 -4.19 -10.26 -0.72
N ILE A 79 -3.38 -9.84 -1.70
CA ILE A 79 -3.89 -9.38 -3.00
C ILE A 79 -4.49 -10.56 -3.76
N GLU A 80 -3.86 -11.73 -3.73
CA GLU A 80 -4.35 -12.91 -4.42
C GLU A 80 -5.76 -13.30 -3.93
N SER A 81 -5.98 -13.38 -2.62
CA SER A 81 -7.29 -13.71 -2.06
C SER A 81 -8.31 -12.60 -2.32
N HIS A 82 -7.87 -11.34 -2.26
CA HIS A 82 -8.72 -10.19 -2.56
C HIS A 82 -9.21 -10.19 -4.02
N LEU A 83 -8.32 -10.42 -5.00
CA LEU A 83 -8.69 -10.52 -6.41
C LEU A 83 -9.66 -11.68 -6.66
N LYS A 84 -9.39 -12.88 -6.10
CA LYS A 84 -10.31 -14.03 -6.20
C LYS A 84 -11.70 -13.73 -5.63
N TRP A 85 -11.77 -12.98 -4.54
CA TRP A 85 -13.05 -12.55 -3.99
C TRP A 85 -13.79 -11.60 -4.95
N LEU A 86 -13.12 -10.58 -5.48
CA LEU A 86 -13.71 -9.63 -6.44
C LEU A 86 -14.19 -10.34 -7.72
N GLU A 87 -13.41 -11.30 -8.22
CA GLU A 87 -13.79 -12.14 -9.35
C GLU A 87 -15.00 -13.05 -9.05
N SER A 88 -15.27 -13.36 -7.78
CA SER A 88 -16.39 -14.21 -7.37
C SER A 88 -17.71 -13.46 -7.18
N LEU A 89 -17.70 -12.12 -7.25
CA LEU A 89 -18.90 -11.32 -7.03
C LEU A 89 -20.00 -11.63 -8.07
N PRO A 90 -21.29 -11.48 -7.71
CA PRO A 90 -22.39 -11.54 -8.67
C PRO A 90 -22.18 -10.56 -9.84
N GLU A 91 -22.59 -10.96 -11.04
CA GLU A 91 -22.36 -10.16 -12.27
C GLU A 91 -22.98 -8.75 -12.19
N ASP A 92 -24.10 -8.59 -11.49
CA ASP A 92 -24.76 -7.30 -11.27
C ASP A 92 -24.01 -6.37 -10.29
N GLN A 93 -23.01 -6.89 -9.58
CA GLN A 93 -22.11 -6.13 -8.70
C GLN A 93 -20.76 -5.85 -9.37
N LYS A 94 -20.48 -6.45 -10.52
CA LYS A 94 -19.22 -6.29 -11.23
C LYS A 94 -19.26 -5.08 -12.15
N VAL A 95 -18.09 -4.44 -12.26
CA VAL A 95 -17.81 -3.52 -13.36
C VAL A 95 -17.45 -4.35 -14.59
N SER A 96 -18.20 -4.17 -15.67
CA SER A 96 -18.03 -4.90 -16.93
C SER A 96 -16.60 -4.77 -17.50
N GLU A 97 -16.09 -5.85 -18.09
CA GLU A 97 -14.83 -5.85 -18.85
C GLU A 97 -14.85 -4.85 -20.02
N ALA A 98 -16.05 -4.51 -20.55
CA ALA A 98 -16.18 -3.54 -21.63
C ALA A 98 -15.60 -2.15 -21.28
N VAL A 99 -15.55 -1.77 -19.99
CA VAL A 99 -14.90 -0.54 -19.53
C VAL A 99 -13.39 -0.57 -19.84
N LEU A 100 -12.73 -1.70 -19.57
CA LEU A 100 -11.34 -1.91 -19.90
C LEU A 100 -11.12 -1.94 -21.42
N ASP A 101 -11.95 -2.69 -22.15
CA ASP A 101 -11.81 -2.82 -23.60
C ASP A 101 -11.98 -1.48 -24.32
N GLN A 102 -12.96 -0.67 -23.91
CA GLN A 102 -13.19 0.66 -24.47
C GLN A 102 -12.01 1.60 -24.18
N HIS A 103 -11.44 1.54 -22.97
CA HIS A 103 -10.25 2.31 -22.63
C HIS A 103 -9.07 1.92 -23.51
N LEU A 104 -8.77 0.61 -23.61
CA LEU A 104 -7.65 0.10 -24.42
C LEU A 104 -7.82 0.37 -25.92
N ALA A 105 -9.03 0.33 -26.46
CA ALA A 105 -9.30 0.67 -27.85
C ALA A 105 -9.05 2.16 -28.17
N GLY A 106 -9.20 3.03 -27.17
CA GLY A 106 -8.89 4.46 -27.27
C GLY A 106 -7.45 4.81 -26.91
N SER A 107 -6.65 3.86 -26.42
CA SER A 107 -5.29 4.12 -25.95
C SER A 107 -4.31 4.37 -27.11
N ILE A 108 -3.39 5.30 -26.89
CA ILE A 108 -2.28 5.55 -27.80
C ILE A 108 -1.13 4.60 -27.43
N PRO A 109 -0.63 3.76 -28.36
CA PRO A 109 0.49 2.86 -28.07
C PRO A 109 1.71 3.60 -27.52
N GLY A 110 2.26 3.10 -26.42
CA GLY A 110 3.42 3.69 -25.74
C GLY A 110 3.12 4.89 -24.86
N HIS A 111 1.87 5.36 -24.78
CA HIS A 111 1.50 6.39 -23.84
C HIS A 111 1.34 5.79 -22.43
N ILE A 112 1.98 6.43 -21.45
CA ILE A 112 1.91 6.04 -20.04
C ILE A 112 1.21 7.14 -19.25
N PHE A 113 0.54 6.75 -18.17
CA PHE A 113 -0.03 7.69 -17.21
C PHE A 113 0.67 7.52 -15.89
N THR A 114 1.14 8.62 -15.33
CA THR A 114 1.70 8.68 -13.96
C THR A 114 0.86 9.55 -13.04
N ARG A 115 -0.13 10.26 -13.60
CA ARG A 115 -1.06 11.13 -12.87
C ARG A 115 -2.39 11.25 -13.62
N VAL A 116 -3.47 11.17 -12.87
CA VAL A 116 -4.85 11.41 -13.33
C VAL A 116 -5.64 12.09 -12.21
N PRO A 117 -6.78 12.76 -12.50
CA PRO A 117 -7.62 13.30 -11.44
C PRO A 117 -8.16 12.17 -10.54
N ASN A 118 -8.38 12.48 -9.26
CA ASN A 118 -8.83 11.48 -8.28
C ASN A 118 -10.14 10.80 -8.73
N GLY A 119 -10.24 9.49 -8.49
CA GLY A 119 -11.41 8.68 -8.85
C GLY A 119 -11.52 8.28 -10.32
N TRP A 120 -10.81 8.95 -11.25
CA TRP A 120 -10.99 8.72 -12.70
C TRP A 120 -10.69 7.30 -13.16
N ARG A 121 -9.79 6.60 -12.46
CA ARG A 121 -9.40 5.23 -12.79
C ARG A 121 -10.06 4.16 -11.92
N MET A 122 -10.97 4.52 -11.01
CA MET A 122 -11.61 3.53 -10.12
C MET A 122 -12.42 2.49 -10.89
N ASN A 123 -13.27 2.93 -11.83
CA ASN A 123 -14.01 1.98 -12.68
C ASN A 123 -13.10 1.13 -13.54
N LEU A 124 -11.97 1.68 -14.01
CA LEU A 124 -11.00 0.93 -14.79
C LEU A 124 -10.29 -0.12 -13.93
N ALA A 125 -9.89 0.24 -12.70
CA ALA A 125 -9.31 -0.68 -11.72
C ALA A 125 -10.29 -1.81 -11.38
N PHE A 126 -11.54 -1.50 -11.03
CA PHE A 126 -12.55 -2.49 -10.74
C PHE A 126 -12.90 -3.36 -11.95
N SER A 127 -12.96 -2.80 -13.16
CA SER A 127 -13.13 -3.59 -14.39
C SER A 127 -12.01 -4.61 -14.53
N MET A 128 -10.76 -4.23 -14.29
CA MET A 128 -9.65 -5.17 -14.32
C MET A 128 -9.73 -6.24 -13.22
N MET A 129 -10.06 -5.85 -11.98
CA MET A 129 -10.09 -6.77 -10.83
C MET A 129 -11.26 -7.76 -10.91
N HIS A 130 -12.47 -7.31 -11.25
CA HIS A 130 -13.66 -8.16 -11.32
C HIS A 130 -13.62 -9.23 -12.42
N ASN A 131 -12.77 -9.02 -13.44
CA ASN A 131 -12.70 -9.85 -14.65
C ASN A 131 -11.36 -10.61 -14.79
N GLY A 132 -10.56 -10.71 -13.72
CA GLY A 132 -9.30 -11.47 -13.75
C GLY A 132 -8.23 -10.88 -14.68
N ARG A 133 -8.31 -9.58 -14.94
CA ARG A 133 -7.39 -8.84 -15.82
C ARG A 133 -6.42 -7.95 -15.04
N PHE A 134 -6.47 -7.94 -13.71
CA PHE A 134 -5.67 -7.04 -12.87
C PHE A 134 -4.21 -7.48 -12.74
N ALA A 135 -3.92 -8.68 -12.23
CA ALA A 135 -2.55 -9.18 -12.19
C ALA A 135 -2.52 -10.69 -11.93
N ASP A 136 -1.51 -11.38 -12.45
CA ASP A 136 -1.31 -12.81 -12.24
C ASP A 136 -0.32 -13.02 -11.07
N MET A 137 -0.85 -13.09 -9.85
CA MET A 137 -0.06 -13.31 -8.64
C MET A 137 0.72 -14.64 -8.65
N ALA A 138 0.24 -15.66 -9.38
CA ALA A 138 0.93 -16.94 -9.46
C ALA A 138 2.27 -16.82 -10.22
N LYS A 139 2.34 -15.94 -11.23
CA LYS A 139 3.58 -15.65 -11.96
C LYS A 139 4.50 -14.69 -11.22
N GLN A 140 3.96 -13.82 -10.38
CA GLN A 140 4.70 -12.76 -9.70
C GLN A 140 4.31 -12.69 -8.21
N PRO A 141 4.60 -13.73 -7.41
CA PRO A 141 4.12 -13.84 -6.03
C PRO A 141 4.65 -12.73 -5.13
N TYR A 142 5.83 -12.16 -5.43
CA TYR A 142 6.40 -11.05 -4.68
C TYR A 142 5.57 -9.74 -4.77
N LEU A 143 4.60 -9.66 -5.68
CA LEU A 143 3.68 -8.52 -5.73
C LEU A 143 2.62 -8.58 -4.63
N ASP A 144 2.42 -9.73 -3.99
CA ASP A 144 1.50 -9.90 -2.88
C ASP A 144 2.23 -9.69 -1.53
N PRO A 145 1.83 -8.68 -0.71
CA PRO A 145 2.43 -8.46 0.60
C PRO A 145 2.39 -9.67 1.53
N MET A 146 1.38 -10.55 1.39
CA MET A 146 1.26 -11.79 2.17
C MET A 146 2.40 -12.76 1.86
N LYS A 147 2.83 -12.81 0.60
CA LYS A 147 3.93 -13.67 0.14
C LYS A 147 5.27 -13.03 0.44
N SER A 148 5.45 -11.74 0.14
CA SER A 148 6.71 -11.03 0.40
C SER A 148 7.14 -11.13 1.87
N LEU A 149 6.18 -11.13 2.80
CA LEU A 149 6.44 -11.25 4.24
C LEU A 149 7.19 -12.53 4.64
N GLU A 150 7.08 -13.62 3.88
CA GLU A 150 7.77 -14.88 4.16
C GLU A 150 9.29 -14.79 4.01
N SER A 151 9.76 -13.83 3.19
CA SER A 151 11.18 -13.62 2.88
C SER A 151 11.67 -12.22 3.22
N ALA A 152 10.81 -11.41 3.84
CA ALA A 152 11.10 -10.02 4.15
C ALA A 152 12.28 -9.90 5.13
N PRO A 153 13.11 -8.85 5.02
CA PRO A 153 14.03 -8.49 6.08
C PRO A 153 13.27 -8.14 7.37
N LYS A 154 13.98 -7.83 8.45
CA LYS A 154 13.35 -7.34 9.68
C LYS A 154 12.48 -6.11 9.35
N MET A 155 11.18 -6.23 9.58
CA MET A 155 10.21 -5.17 9.33
C MET A 155 10.40 -4.03 10.33
N PRO A 156 10.17 -2.78 9.91
CA PRO A 156 10.11 -1.64 10.83
C PRO A 156 8.88 -1.76 11.75
N PRO A 157 8.82 -0.99 12.83
CA PRO A 157 7.58 -0.77 13.59
C PRO A 157 6.39 -0.47 12.67
N VAL A 158 5.26 -1.12 12.92
CA VAL A 158 4.08 -1.06 12.06
C VAL A 158 2.89 -0.51 12.84
N PHE A 159 2.32 0.58 12.34
CA PHE A 159 0.95 0.96 12.65
C PHE A 159 0.05 0.56 11.48
N LEU A 160 -0.90 -0.33 11.74
CA LEU A 160 -1.90 -0.79 10.78
C LEU A 160 -3.29 -0.51 11.35
N PHE A 161 -4.18 0.05 10.55
CA PHE A 161 -5.59 0.07 10.92
C PHE A 161 -6.51 -0.22 9.74
N HIS A 162 -7.72 -0.69 10.04
CA HIS A 162 -8.69 -1.11 9.02
C HIS A 162 -10.13 -0.94 9.52
N GLY A 163 -11.03 -0.58 8.60
CA GLY A 163 -12.48 -0.60 8.83
C GLY A 163 -13.04 -2.03 8.85
N ARG A 164 -13.86 -2.35 9.84
CA ARG A 164 -14.49 -3.67 9.98
C ARG A 164 -15.51 -3.94 8.88
N GLN A 165 -16.16 -2.89 8.37
CA GLN A 165 -17.20 -2.97 7.35
C GLN A 165 -16.68 -2.50 5.98
N ASP A 166 -15.37 -2.48 5.77
CA ASP A 166 -14.76 -2.08 4.51
C ASP A 166 -15.27 -2.96 3.35
N THR A 167 -16.01 -2.34 2.44
CA THR A 167 -16.60 -3.00 1.27
C THR A 167 -15.68 -3.00 0.05
N LEU A 168 -14.57 -2.27 0.08
CA LEU A 168 -13.61 -2.22 -1.03
C LEU A 168 -12.44 -3.16 -0.79
N VAL A 169 -11.98 -3.31 0.46
CA VAL A 169 -10.88 -4.20 0.85
C VAL A 169 -11.28 -4.96 2.10
N LYS A 170 -11.20 -6.28 2.05
CA LYS A 170 -11.59 -7.13 3.17
C LYS A 170 -10.60 -7.06 4.33
N VAL A 171 -11.10 -6.74 5.53
CA VAL A 171 -10.32 -6.64 6.77
C VAL A 171 -9.56 -7.93 7.11
N GLU A 172 -10.09 -9.09 6.71
CA GLU A 172 -9.50 -10.41 6.96
C GLU A 172 -8.08 -10.54 6.37
N GLY A 173 -7.78 -9.83 5.28
CA GLY A 173 -6.42 -9.78 4.71
C GLY A 173 -5.44 -9.10 5.68
N SER A 174 -5.87 -8.02 6.34
CA SER A 174 -5.08 -7.34 7.37
C SER A 174 -4.94 -8.17 8.64
N GLU A 175 -6.01 -8.85 9.09
CA GLU A 175 -5.95 -9.75 10.23
C GLU A 175 -4.97 -10.92 10.01
N THR A 176 -5.04 -11.53 8.83
CA THR A 176 -4.18 -12.66 8.44
C THR A 176 -2.72 -12.21 8.34
N TRP A 177 -2.47 -11.06 7.72
CA TRP A 177 -1.12 -10.53 7.57
C TRP A 177 -0.51 -10.16 8.93
N ALA A 178 -1.28 -9.49 9.79
CA ALA A 178 -0.85 -9.12 11.14
C ALA A 178 -0.50 -10.36 12.00
N LYS A 179 -1.31 -11.42 11.90
CA LYS A 179 -1.02 -12.70 12.55
C LYS A 179 0.30 -13.29 12.04
N LYS A 180 0.48 -13.34 10.72
CA LYS A 180 1.70 -13.87 10.08
C LYS A 180 2.95 -13.07 10.46
N LEU A 181 2.86 -11.75 10.56
CA LEU A 181 3.97 -10.90 11.01
C LEU A 181 4.40 -11.27 12.44
N ARG A 182 3.44 -11.42 13.36
CA ARG A 182 3.72 -11.82 14.75
C ARG A 182 4.37 -13.21 14.85
N GLU A 183 4.01 -14.13 13.95
CA GLU A 183 4.58 -15.48 13.91
C GLU A 183 6.01 -15.49 13.34
N LEU A 184 6.25 -14.77 12.24
CA LEU A 184 7.55 -14.78 11.55
C LEU A 184 8.57 -13.82 12.17
N GLN A 185 8.12 -12.69 12.71
CA GLN A 185 8.97 -11.64 13.27
C GLN A 185 8.38 -11.11 14.60
N PRO A 186 8.40 -11.92 15.67
CA PRO A 186 7.73 -11.60 16.95
C PRO A 186 8.27 -10.33 17.64
N ASP A 187 9.49 -9.93 17.33
CA ASP A 187 10.12 -8.74 17.91
C ASP A 187 9.75 -7.42 17.20
N VAL A 188 8.96 -7.47 16.12
CA VAL A 188 8.51 -6.27 15.40
C VAL A 188 7.35 -5.63 16.16
N PRO A 189 7.48 -4.36 16.59
CA PRO A 189 6.38 -3.64 17.21
C PRO A 189 5.23 -3.46 16.22
N LEU A 190 4.05 -4.01 16.54
CA LEU A 190 2.84 -3.90 15.73
C LEU A 190 1.70 -3.31 16.55
N HIS A 191 1.27 -2.10 16.19
CA HIS A 191 0.00 -1.52 16.65
C HIS A 191 -1.04 -1.76 15.57
N PHE A 192 -1.94 -2.72 15.79
CA PHE A 192 -2.99 -3.08 14.84
C PHE A 192 -4.36 -2.75 15.42
N VAL A 193 -5.11 -1.88 14.74
CA VAL A 193 -6.43 -1.40 15.18
C VAL A 193 -7.49 -1.76 14.16
N ILE A 194 -8.57 -2.41 14.61
CA ILE A 194 -9.78 -2.60 13.79
C ILE A 194 -10.88 -1.74 14.40
N ARG A 195 -11.53 -0.95 13.55
CA ARG A 195 -12.57 0.00 13.94
C ARG A 195 -13.84 -0.29 13.18
N ASP A 196 -14.99 0.02 13.76
CA ASP A 196 -16.20 0.12 12.95
C ASP A 196 -16.05 1.31 11.98
N GLY A 197 -16.35 1.08 10.71
CA GLY A 197 -16.12 2.00 9.62
C GLY A 197 -15.99 1.29 8.28
N GLU A 198 -16.25 2.04 7.22
CA GLU A 198 -16.05 1.65 5.83
C GLU A 198 -14.59 1.84 5.40
N HIS A 199 -14.30 1.58 4.11
CA HIS A 199 -13.08 2.09 3.49
C HIS A 199 -12.94 3.61 3.75
N SER A 200 -11.72 4.07 4.02
CA SER A 200 -11.47 5.49 4.38
C SER A 200 -12.27 5.96 5.60
N LEU A 201 -12.43 5.08 6.61
CA LEU A 201 -13.09 5.37 7.89
C LEU A 201 -12.59 6.61 8.63
N ASP A 202 -11.41 7.10 8.30
CA ASP A 202 -10.72 8.23 8.94
C ASP A 202 -10.79 9.53 8.11
N GLU A 203 -11.59 9.59 7.05
CA GLU A 203 -11.74 10.79 6.18
C GLU A 203 -12.07 12.07 6.97
N ASP A 204 -12.89 11.95 8.01
CA ASP A 204 -13.30 13.06 8.87
C ASP A 204 -12.42 13.22 10.13
N ASP A 205 -11.44 12.34 10.33
CA ASP A 205 -10.61 12.33 11.51
C ASP A 205 -9.56 13.44 11.52
N ARG A 206 -9.18 13.82 12.74
CA ARG A 206 -8.09 14.76 13.01
C ARG A 206 -7.11 14.09 13.96
N LEU A 207 -5.89 14.63 14.05
CA LEU A 207 -4.92 14.15 15.04
C LEU A 207 -5.42 14.20 16.49
N THR A 208 -6.45 15.02 16.76
CA THR A 208 -7.13 15.10 18.06
C THR A 208 -8.30 14.13 18.22
N THR A 209 -8.62 13.33 17.21
CA THR A 209 -9.68 12.32 17.33
C THR A 209 -9.28 11.34 18.44
N PRO A 210 -10.17 11.06 19.42
CA PRO A 210 -9.79 10.28 20.61
C PRO A 210 -9.14 8.92 20.32
N TRP A 211 -9.56 8.22 19.27
CA TRP A 211 -9.01 6.90 18.97
C TRP A 211 -7.60 6.94 18.38
N LEU A 212 -7.18 8.08 17.82
CA LEU A 212 -5.86 8.27 17.24
C LEU A 212 -4.80 8.59 18.30
N GLN A 213 -5.18 8.87 19.55
CA GLN A 213 -4.23 9.22 20.60
C GLN A 213 -3.19 8.11 20.81
N GLU A 214 -3.61 6.87 21.11
CA GLU A 214 -2.68 5.75 21.32
C GLU A 214 -1.86 5.39 20.07
N PRO A 215 -2.45 5.34 18.85
CA PRO A 215 -1.65 5.17 17.63
C PRO A 215 -0.61 6.26 17.38
N ILE A 216 -0.94 7.52 17.66
CA ILE A 216 0.02 8.63 17.52
C ILE A 216 1.16 8.46 18.52
N GLU A 217 0.84 8.16 19.79
CA GLU A 217 1.86 7.85 20.81
C GLU A 217 2.73 6.65 20.39
N PHE A 218 2.16 5.63 19.73
CA PHE A 218 2.93 4.52 19.18
C PHE A 218 3.96 5.00 18.15
N VAL A 219 3.53 5.84 17.20
CA VAL A 219 4.37 6.38 16.11
C VAL A 219 5.46 7.28 16.67
N GLU A 220 5.13 8.16 17.63
CA GLU A 220 6.05 9.12 18.25
C GLU A 220 7.22 8.47 19.00
N ARG A 221 7.06 7.22 19.46
CA ARG A 221 8.17 6.46 20.07
C ARG A 221 9.26 6.09 19.07
N PHE A 222 8.94 6.06 17.79
CA PHE A 222 9.87 5.65 16.74
C PHE A 222 10.25 6.79 15.80
N TRP A 223 9.35 7.75 15.60
CA TRP A 223 9.55 8.86 14.68
C TRP A 223 8.90 10.17 15.15
N PRO A 224 9.60 11.31 15.07
CA PRO A 224 10.98 11.48 14.59
C PRO A 224 11.98 10.94 15.62
N HIS A 225 12.91 10.10 15.17
CA HIS A 225 14.01 9.62 15.99
C HIS A 225 14.95 10.78 16.31
N ARG A 226 15.33 10.93 17.58
CA ARG A 226 16.32 11.90 18.05
C ARG A 226 17.51 11.15 18.63
N ASP A 227 18.71 11.67 18.42
CA ASP A 227 19.93 11.07 18.99
C ASP A 227 19.79 10.96 20.52
N GLY A 228 19.81 9.73 21.04
CA GLY A 228 19.59 9.41 22.46
C GLY A 228 18.29 8.64 22.75
N ASP A 229 17.40 8.50 21.77
CA ASP A 229 16.24 7.61 21.85
C ASP A 229 16.69 6.14 21.72
N ILE A 230 16.12 5.27 22.56
CA ILE A 230 16.53 3.87 22.78
C ILE A 230 16.23 2.98 21.57
#